data_AF-A0A424SLA5-F1
#
_entry.id   AF-A0A424SLA5-F1
#
_cell.length_a   1.000
_cell.length_b   1.000
_cell.length_c   1.000
_cell.angle_alpha   90.00
_cell.angle_beta   90.00
_cell.angle_gamma   90.00
#
_symmetry.space_group_name_H-M   'P 1'
#
loop_
_entity.id
_entity.type
_entity.pdbx_description
1 polymer ?
#
loop_
_entity_poly.entity_id
_entity_poly.type
_entity_poly.pdbx_seq_one_letter_code
_entity_poly.pdbx_strand_id
1 'polypeptide(L)'
;MFLTLTAFIFSDLIIGMHNLLLFTWGSIILIGICSKYFKNFYSRLIGIIGSCLIFFLISNFGVWFSSNTYSSDLSGLITCYVMGLPFLQNSFFSSIVIAFLIELLIMMKFSKVYISKINTKFLY
;
A
#
# COMPACT_ATOMS: atom_id res chain seq x y z
N MET A 1 -8.98 -1.13 -4.92
CA MET A 1 -8.84 -2.59 -5.12
C MET A 1 -8.74 -2.95 -6.60
N PHE A 2 -9.80 -2.80 -7.42
CA PHE A 2 -9.72 -3.20 -8.83
C PHE A 2 -8.65 -2.44 -9.62
N LEU A 3 -8.63 -1.10 -9.52
CA LEU A 3 -7.61 -0.27 -10.19
C LEU A 3 -6.18 -0.66 -9.83
N THR A 4 -5.92 -0.89 -8.54
CA THR A 4 -4.58 -1.23 -8.05
C THR A 4 -4.14 -2.62 -8.48
N LEU A 5 -5.07 -3.59 -8.47
CA LEU A 5 -4.79 -4.97 -8.88
C LEU A 5 -4.54 -5.04 -10.40
N THR A 6 -5.38 -4.39 -11.20
CA THR A 6 -5.21 -4.39 -12.65
C THR A 6 -3.91 -3.70 -13.04
N ALA A 7 -3.58 -2.57 -12.42
CA ALA A 7 -2.31 -1.88 -12.67
C ALA A 7 -1.10 -2.80 -12.40
N PHE A 8 -1.11 -3.56 -11.29
CA PHE A 8 -0.04 -4.50 -10.96
C PHE A 8 0.09 -5.65 -11.96
N ILE A 9 -1.04 -6.26 -12.34
CA ILE A 9 -1.06 -7.34 -13.34
C ILE A 9 -0.53 -6.82 -14.68
N PHE A 10 -0.97 -5.63 -15.11
CA PHE A 10 -0.49 -5.03 -16.35
C PHE A 10 1.00 -4.70 -16.30
N SER A 11 1.52 -4.17 -15.19
CA SER A 11 2.96 -3.91 -15.07
C SER A 11 3.77 -5.20 -15.14
N ASP A 12 3.31 -6.27 -14.49
CA ASP A 12 4.01 -7.56 -14.50
C ASP A 12 3.96 -8.23 -15.89
N LEU A 13 2.87 -8.04 -16.64
CA LEU A 13 2.78 -8.49 -18.04
C LEU A 13 3.78 -7.78 -18.95
N ILE A 14 4.09 -6.51 -18.68
CA ILE A 14 5.02 -5.70 -19.48
C ILE A 14 6.48 -5.97 -19.06
N ILE A 15 6.76 -6.00 -17.76
CA ILE A 15 8.12 -6.13 -17.22
C ILE A 15 8.60 -7.58 -17.26
N GLY A 16 7.70 -8.53 -16.96
CA GLY A 16 8.00 -9.95 -16.91
C GLY A 16 7.40 -10.62 -15.67
N MET A 17 6.88 -11.83 -15.88
CA MET A 17 6.35 -12.69 -14.83
C MET A 17 7.49 -13.28 -13.99
N HIS A 18 7.28 -13.36 -12.68
CA HIS A 18 8.28 -13.80 -11.70
C HIS A 18 7.67 -14.71 -10.64
N ASN A 19 8.49 -15.48 -9.91
CA ASN A 19 7.98 -16.52 -9.01
C ASN A 19 7.21 -15.99 -7.78
N LEU A 20 7.27 -14.69 -7.50
CA LEU A 20 6.62 -14.09 -6.33
C LEU A 20 5.23 -13.49 -6.61
N LEU A 21 4.73 -13.58 -7.85
CA LEU A 21 3.44 -12.98 -8.25
C LEU A 21 2.29 -13.37 -7.33
N LEU A 22 2.23 -14.65 -6.94
CA LEU A 22 1.17 -15.16 -6.06
C LEU A 22 1.17 -14.44 -4.70
N PHE A 23 2.36 -14.17 -4.15
CA PHE A 23 2.54 -13.47 -2.88
C PHE A 23 2.26 -11.97 -3.02
N THR A 24 2.78 -11.33 -4.07
CA THR A 24 2.58 -9.89 -4.30
C THR A 24 1.12 -9.57 -4.60
N TRP A 25 0.48 -10.28 -5.54
CA TRP A 25 -0.94 -10.08 -5.86
C TRP A 25 -1.85 -10.46 -4.69
N GLY A 26 -1.57 -11.57 -4.01
CA GLY A 26 -2.31 -12.01 -2.82
C GLY A 26 -2.30 -10.95 -1.72
N SER A 27 -1.14 -10.34 -1.46
CA SER A 27 -1.02 -9.25 -0.50
C SER A 27 -1.84 -8.02 -0.89
N ILE A 28 -1.86 -7.64 -2.16
CA ILE A 28 -2.65 -6.49 -2.67
C ILE A 28 -4.15 -6.76 -2.54
N ILE A 29 -4.60 -7.99 -2.81
CA ILE A 29 -5.98 -8.40 -2.61
C ILE A 29 -6.38 -8.23 -1.14
N LEU A 30 -5.57 -8.77 -0.22
CA LEU A 30 -5.81 -8.67 1.22
C LEU A 30 -5.87 -7.21 1.68
N ILE A 31 -4.89 -6.39 1.27
CA ILE A 31 -4.87 -4.95 1.56
C ILE A 31 -6.12 -4.27 1.02
N GLY A 32 -6.54 -4.59 -0.21
CA GLY A 32 -7.74 -4.04 -0.83
C GLY A 32 -9.02 -4.42 -0.08
N ILE A 33 -9.12 -5.63 0.46
CA ILE A 33 -10.24 -6.05 1.30
C ILE A 33 -10.24 -5.27 2.62
N CYS A 34 -9.09 -5.22 3.31
CA CYS A 34 -8.92 -4.48 4.57
C CYS A 34 -9.21 -2.98 4.42
N SER A 35 -8.89 -2.39 3.27
CA SER A 35 -9.09 -0.95 3.02
C SER A 35 -10.54 -0.49 3.15
N LYS A 36 -11.52 -1.39 2.98
CA LYS A 36 -12.96 -1.07 3.09
C LYS A 36 -13.36 -0.61 4.49
N TYR A 37 -12.59 -0.98 5.51
CA TYR A 37 -12.86 -0.64 6.91
C TYR A 37 -12.23 0.70 7.32
N PHE A 38 -11.33 1.28 6.53
CA PHE A 38 -10.58 2.49 6.86
C PHE A 38 -11.20 3.75 6.23
N LYS A 39 -12.32 4.23 6.78
CA LYS A 39 -13.08 5.36 6.21
C LYS A 39 -12.70 6.75 6.76
N ASN A 40 -12.27 6.84 8.02
CA ASN A 40 -11.98 8.11 8.69
C ASN A 40 -10.48 8.39 8.67
N PHE A 41 -10.06 9.64 8.92
CA PHE A 41 -8.64 10.03 8.86
C PHE A 41 -7.72 9.12 9.69
N TYR A 42 -8.03 8.93 10.97
CA TYR A 42 -7.24 8.06 11.86
C TYR A 42 -7.21 6.60 11.39
N SER A 43 -8.33 6.08 10.89
CA SER A 43 -8.38 4.70 10.42
C SER A 43 -7.65 4.52 9.08
N ARG A 44 -7.60 5.54 8.21
CA ARG A 44 -6.74 5.56 7.02
C ARG A 44 -5.26 5.54 7.38
N LEU A 45 -4.83 6.27 8.41
CA LEU A 45 -3.45 6.22 8.90
C LEU A 45 -3.07 4.82 9.38
N ILE A 46 -3.91 4.19 10.20
CA ILE A 46 -3.71 2.80 10.63
C ILE A 46 -3.66 1.86 9.41
N GLY A 47 -4.52 2.09 8.42
CA GLY A 47 -4.56 1.32 7.19
C GLY A 47 -3.27 1.38 6.38
N ILE A 48 -2.55 2.51 6.38
CA ILE A 48 -1.25 2.66 5.72
C ILE A 48 -0.18 1.80 6.40
N ILE A 49 -0.13 1.84 7.74
CA ILE A 49 0.81 1.02 8.49
C ILE A 49 0.52 -0.46 8.26
N GLY A 50 -0.77 -0.83 8.38
CA GLY A 50 -1.25 -2.19 8.15
C GLY A 50 -0.94 -2.68 6.74
N SER A 51 -1.12 -1.86 5.70
CA SER A 51 -0.83 -2.25 4.33
C SER A 51 0.65 -2.50 4.09
N CYS A 52 1.53 -1.64 4.63
CA CYS A 52 2.97 -1.83 4.56
C CYS A 52 3.40 -3.13 5.24
N LEU A 53 2.86 -3.41 6.43
CA LEU A 53 3.16 -4.64 7.17
C LEU A 53 2.63 -5.89 6.47
N ILE A 54 1.40 -5.87 5.96
CA ILE A 54 0.82 -7.01 5.23
C ILE A 54 1.66 -7.32 3.98
N PHE A 55 2.00 -6.30 3.19
CA PHE A 55 2.84 -6.48 2.01
C PHE A 55 4.22 -7.02 2.39
N PHE A 56 4.86 -6.42 3.40
CA PHE A 56 6.18 -6.83 3.87
C PHE A 56 6.21 -8.29 4.35
N LEU A 57 5.24 -8.70 5.17
CA LEU A 57 5.15 -10.06 5.69
C LEU A 57 4.96 -11.07 4.56
N ILE A 58 3.98 -10.84 3.68
CA ILE A 58 3.64 -11.81 2.65
C ILE A 58 4.73 -11.88 1.56
N SER A 59 5.27 -10.74 1.14
CA SER A 59 6.31 -10.71 0.09
C SER A 59 7.62 -11.35 0.55
N ASN A 60 8.10 -11.07 1.77
CA ASN A 60 9.34 -11.66 2.28
C ASN A 60 9.18 -13.15 2.60
N PHE A 61 8.01 -13.56 3.08
CA PHE A 61 7.71 -15.00 3.15
C PHE A 61 7.76 -15.65 1.77
N GLY A 62 7.22 -14.98 0.75
CA GLY A 62 7.30 -15.43 -0.64
C GLY A 62 8.74 -15.52 -1.16
N VAL A 63 9.60 -14.55 -0.82
CA VAL A 63 11.04 -14.62 -1.12
C VAL A 63 11.63 -15.86 -0.48
N TRP A 64 11.53 -16.02 0.84
CA TRP A 64 12.10 -17.16 1.54
C TRP A 64 11.57 -18.52 1.04
N PHE A 65 10.29 -18.59 0.69
CA PHE A 65 9.66 -19.83 0.23
C PHE A 65 9.99 -20.18 -1.23
N SER A 66 10.09 -19.18 -2.11
CA SER A 66 10.25 -19.39 -3.57
C SER A 66 11.66 -19.12 -4.09
N SER A 67 12.54 -18.50 -3.30
CA SER A 67 13.93 -18.26 -3.65
C SER A 67 14.85 -19.27 -2.98
N ASN A 68 15.95 -19.61 -3.66
CA ASN A 68 17.05 -20.39 -3.08
C ASN A 68 18.12 -19.50 -2.45
N THR A 69 17.80 -18.23 -2.14
CA THR A 69 18.79 -17.26 -1.65
C THR A 69 19.05 -17.38 -0.14
N TYR A 70 18.06 -17.86 0.61
CA TYR A 70 18.15 -18.04 2.06
C TYR A 70 18.03 -19.53 2.40
N SER A 71 18.57 -19.94 3.54
CA SER A 71 18.43 -21.32 4.02
C SER A 71 16.97 -21.66 4.32
N SER A 72 16.57 -22.90 4.03
CA SER A 72 15.20 -23.40 4.23
C SER A 72 14.90 -23.76 5.69
N ASP A 73 15.35 -22.94 6.62
CA ASP A 73 15.19 -23.11 8.06
C ASP A 73 14.73 -21.79 8.72
N LEU A 74 14.50 -21.83 10.03
CA LEU A 74 14.06 -20.66 10.78
C LEU A 74 15.10 -19.52 10.76
N SER A 75 16.38 -19.86 10.71
CA SER A 75 17.45 -18.84 10.65
C SER A 75 17.44 -18.10 9.30
N GLY A 76 17.23 -18.82 8.21
CA GLY A 76 17.04 -18.24 6.87
C GLY A 76 15.80 -17.36 6.76
N LEU A 77 14.70 -17.76 7.42
CA LEU A 77 13.48 -16.95 7.47
C LEU A 77 13.73 -15.61 8.19
N ILE A 78 14.35 -15.66 9.38
CA ILE A 78 14.67 -14.46 10.16
C ILE A 78 15.61 -13.55 9.38
N THR A 79 16.66 -14.10 8.78
CA THR A 79 17.60 -13.30 7.98
C THR A 79 16.94 -12.64 6.78
N CYS A 80 16.03 -13.33 6.07
CA CYS A 80 15.25 -12.73 4.99
C CYS A 80 14.44 -11.52 5.48
N TYR A 81 13.77 -11.63 6.62
CA TYR A 81 13.00 -10.51 7.19
C TYR A 81 13.88 -9.35 7.65
N VAL A 82 15.01 -9.63 8.31
CA VAL A 82 15.96 -8.60 8.75
C VAL A 82 16.51 -7.83 7.55
N MET A 83 16.89 -8.53 6.48
CA MET A 83 17.36 -7.90 5.24
C MET A 83 16.27 -7.15 4.49
N GLY A 84 15.00 -7.51 4.72
CA GLY A 84 13.85 -6.80 4.18
C GLY A 84 13.53 -5.47 4.88
N LEU A 85 14.02 -5.21 6.10
CA LEU A 85 13.65 -4.03 6.89
C LEU A 85 13.87 -2.68 6.18
N PRO A 86 14.96 -2.46 5.41
CA PRO A 86 15.13 -1.23 4.65
C PRO A 86 13.99 -0.98 3.63
N PHE A 87 13.46 -2.04 3.03
CA PHE A 87 12.32 -1.94 2.11
C PHE A 87 11.04 -1.57 2.84
N LEU A 88 10.82 -2.10 4.05
CA LEU A 88 9.69 -1.71 4.89
C LEU A 88 9.77 -0.22 5.26
N GLN A 89 10.95 0.25 5.66
CA GLN A 89 11.17 1.66 6.01
C GLN A 89 10.89 2.58 4.82
N ASN A 90 11.41 2.25 3.64
CA ASN A 90 11.17 3.02 2.42
C ASN A 90 9.69 3.03 2.04
N SER A 91 9.02 1.87 2.09
CA SER A 91 7.59 1.73 1.78
C SER A 91 6.73 2.53 2.75
N PHE A 92 7.08 2.55 4.04
CA PHE A 92 6.39 3.32 5.05
C PHE A 92 6.49 4.82 4.79
N PHE A 93 7.71 5.31 4.56
CA PHE A 93 7.95 6.72 4.30
C PHE A 93 7.26 7.20 3.03
N SER A 94 7.39 6.44 1.92
CA SER A 94 6.74 6.79 0.66
C SER A 94 5.21 6.80 0.80
N SER A 95 4.66 5.84 1.53
CA SER A 95 3.20 5.74 1.72
C SER A 95 2.65 6.91 2.54
N ILE A 96 3.37 7.36 3.57
CA ILE A 96 2.99 8.55 4.34
C ILE A 96 3.04 9.81 3.47
N VAL A 97 4.10 9.99 2.69
CA VAL A 97 4.24 11.16 1.80
C VAL A 97 3.09 11.22 0.79
N ILE A 98 2.76 10.09 0.16
CA ILE A 98 1.64 10.01 -0.79
C ILE A 98 0.31 10.25 -0.07
N ALA A 99 0.09 9.66 1.10
CA ALA A 99 -1.14 9.86 1.86
C ALA A 99 -1.34 11.32 2.29
N PHE A 100 -0.26 11.98 2.72
CA PHE A 100 -0.29 13.40 3.05
C PHE A 100 -0.69 14.24 1.83
N LEU A 101 -0.09 13.97 0.67
CA LEU A 101 -0.43 14.66 -0.58
C LEU A 101 -1.91 14.45 -0.95
N ILE A 102 -2.42 13.22 -0.84
CA ILE A 102 -3.83 12.90 -1.11
C ILE A 102 -4.75 13.64 -0.15
N GLU A 103 -4.46 13.64 1.15
CA GLU A 103 -5.29 14.33 2.14
C GLU A 103 -5.30 15.85 1.90
N LEU A 104 -4.14 16.44 1.57
CA LEU A 104 -4.02 17.85 1.19
C LEU A 104 -4.93 18.19 0.00
N LEU A 105 -4.90 17.37 -1.06
CA LEU A 105 -5.76 17.53 -2.23
C LEU A 105 -7.25 17.46 -1.89
N ILE A 106 -7.65 16.56 -0.97
CA ILE A 106 -9.03 16.44 -0.49
C ILE A 106 -9.44 17.71 0.26
N MET A 107 -8.59 18.21 1.17
CA MET A 107 -8.86 19.43 1.95
C MET A 107 -8.98 20.67 1.04
N MET A 108 -8.13 20.79 0.01
CA MET A 108 -8.22 21.88 -0.97
C MET A 108 -9.53 21.84 -1.79
N LYS A 109 -10.01 20.65 -2.16
CA LYS A 109 -11.32 20.52 -2.84
C LYS A 109 -12.47 20.89 -1.91
N PHE A 110 -12.42 20.45 -0.66
CA PHE A 110 -13.46 20.75 0.33
C PHE A 110 -13.58 22.25 0.62
N SER A 111 -12.45 22.93 0.83
CA SER A 111 -12.42 24.39 1.03
C SER A 111 -12.96 25.15 -0.18
N LYS A 112 -12.60 24.76 -1.41
CA LYS A 112 -13.13 25.38 -2.63
C LYS A 112 -14.66 25.25 -2.75
N VAL A 113 -15.20 24.07 -2.47
CA VAL A 113 -16.66 23.81 -2.48
C VAL A 113 -17.37 24.60 -1.37
N TYR A 114 -16.74 24.72 -0.20
CA TYR A 114 -17.30 25.50 0.90
C TYR A 114 -17.36 27.00 0.57
N ILE A 115 -16.28 27.57 0.03
CA ILE A 115 -16.22 28.98 -0.40
C ILE A 115 -17.26 29.26 -1.50
N SER A 116 -17.42 28.37 -2.48
CA SER A 116 -18.41 28.58 -3.56
C SER A 116 -19.84 28.62 -3.02
N LYS A 117 -20.19 27.76 -2.05
CA LYS A 117 -21.51 27.76 -1.41
C LYS A 117 -21.81 29.06 -0.66
N ILE A 118 -20.80 29.65 -0.01
CA ILE A 118 -20.95 30.93 0.69
C ILE A 118 -21.19 32.05 -0.32
N ASN A 119 -20.38 32.16 -1.38
CA ASN A 119 -20.55 33.20 -2.39
C ASN A 119 -21.92 33.17 -3.07
N THR A 120 -22.47 31.98 -3.36
CA THR A 120 -23.83 31.86 -3.91
C THR A 120 -24.92 32.32 -2.96
N LYS A 121 -24.69 32.26 -1.64
CA LYS A 121 -25.67 32.69 -0.63
C LYS A 121 -25.67 34.21 -0.41
N PHE A 122 -24.61 34.90 -0.84
CA PHE A 122 -24.50 36.37 -0.79
C PHE A 122 -24.96 37.06 -2.08
N LEU A 123 -25.21 36.32 -3.16
CA LEU A 123 -25.63 36.83 -4.47
C LEU A 123 -27.15 36.80 -4.68
N TYR A 124 -27.93 36.43 -3.66
CA TYR A 124 -29.39 36.54 -3.57
C TYR A 124 -29.76 37.20 -2.25
#